data_AF-X1LVH1-F1
#
_entry.id   AF-X1LVH1-F1
#
_cell.length_a   1.000
_cell.length_b   1.000
_cell.length_c   1.000
_cell.angle_alpha   90.00
_cell.angle_beta   90.00
_cell.angle_gamma   90.00
#
_symmetry.space_group_name_H-M   'P 1'
#
loop_
_entity.id
_entity.type
_entity.pdbx_description
1 polymer ?
#
loop_
_entity_poly.entity_id
_entity_poly.type
_entity_poly.pdbx_seq_one_letter_code
_entity_poly.pdbx_strand_id
1 'polypeptide(L)'
;QVLRKYPEHLVVACGGFASPEGIAAGIAAGADAIAMGTRFIACKESEFHQNYKDLIPPATARDTILTTGGFGPIRLLKNKYALEHGEIISKDNKIAQELAYDLDGFLEDLRRYEIVYTEGDVEDGAIPVGQTVGLIDDILSVDDILSSFTKKAEELLKKACSNIS
;
A
#
# COMPACT_ATOMS: atom_id res chain seq x y z
N GLN A 1 -11.85 16.83 6.67
CA GLN A 1 -13.26 16.93 6.20
C GLN A 1 -14.14 15.88 6.86
N VAL A 2 -13.73 14.60 6.88
CA VAL A 2 -14.45 13.50 7.57
C VAL A 2 -14.67 13.78 9.06
N LEU A 3 -13.60 14.07 9.82
CA LEU A 3 -13.69 14.39 11.26
C LEU A 3 -14.61 15.57 11.59
N ARG A 4 -14.74 16.55 10.69
CA ARG A 4 -15.67 17.67 10.89
C ARG A 4 -17.12 17.26 10.68
N LYS A 5 -17.37 16.28 9.82
CA LYS A 5 -18.72 15.80 9.48
C LYS A 5 -19.18 14.69 10.43
N TYR A 6 -18.26 13.87 10.92
CA TYR A 6 -18.51 12.71 11.77
C TYR A 6 -17.52 12.66 12.95
N PRO A 7 -17.59 13.62 13.89
CA PRO A 7 -16.64 13.70 15.00
C PRO A 7 -16.69 12.51 15.95
N GLU A 8 -17.81 11.79 15.99
CA GLU A 8 -18.03 10.64 16.89
C GLU A 8 -17.41 9.33 16.36
N HIS A 9 -16.96 9.31 15.11
CA HIS A 9 -16.50 8.08 14.46
C HIS A 9 -14.98 7.97 14.52
N LEU A 10 -14.51 6.76 14.79
CA LEU A 10 -13.08 6.45 14.69
C LEU A 10 -12.61 6.63 13.24
N VAL A 11 -11.48 7.33 13.08
CA VAL A 11 -10.83 7.57 11.81
C VAL A 11 -9.54 6.77 11.73
N VAL A 12 -9.50 5.85 10.77
CA VAL A 12 -8.29 5.11 10.43
C VAL A 12 -7.66 5.75 9.20
N ALA A 13 -6.46 6.29 9.33
CA ALA A 13 -5.72 6.80 8.18
C ALA A 13 -5.02 5.64 7.45
N CYS A 14 -5.20 5.55 6.14
CA CYS A 14 -4.64 4.48 5.31
C CYS A 14 -3.89 5.04 4.10
N GLY A 15 -2.83 4.34 3.69
CA GLY A 15 -1.99 4.73 2.54
C GLY A 15 -1.00 5.83 2.90
N GLY A 16 0.27 5.64 2.54
CA GLY A 16 1.33 6.60 2.89
C GLY A 16 2.04 6.32 4.22
N PHE A 17 1.64 5.27 4.96
CA PHE A 17 2.23 4.90 6.24
C PHE A 17 3.06 3.61 6.15
N ALA A 18 4.33 3.70 6.51
CA ALA A 18 5.24 2.56 6.64
C ALA A 18 6.38 2.80 7.65
N SER A 19 6.28 3.85 8.48
CA SER A 19 7.32 4.25 9.43
C SER A 19 6.71 4.83 10.72
N PRO A 20 7.44 4.87 11.84
CA PRO A 20 6.97 5.48 13.08
C PRO A 20 6.68 6.98 12.95
N GLU A 21 7.44 7.71 12.14
CA GLU A 21 7.20 9.13 11.84
C GLU A 21 5.86 9.31 11.13
N GLY A 22 5.54 8.41 10.18
CA GLY A 22 4.24 8.37 9.51
C GLY A 22 3.11 8.16 10.51
N ILE A 23 3.28 7.23 11.45
CA ILE A 23 2.28 6.99 12.52
C ILE A 23 2.10 8.25 13.36
N ALA A 24 3.18 8.83 13.88
CA ALA A 24 3.13 10.05 14.68
C ALA A 24 2.44 11.20 13.93
N ALA A 25 2.76 11.39 12.64
CA ALA A 25 2.15 12.42 11.81
C ALA A 25 0.64 12.18 11.60
N GLY A 26 0.22 10.94 11.36
CA GLY A 26 -1.19 10.59 11.19
C GLY A 26 -2.01 10.80 12.47
N ILE A 27 -1.49 10.36 13.61
CA ILE A 27 -2.12 10.58 14.92
C ILE A 27 -2.20 12.09 15.24
N ALA A 28 -1.10 12.83 15.04
CA ALA A 28 -1.10 14.29 15.25
C ALA A 28 -2.08 15.03 14.32
N ALA A 29 -2.35 14.50 13.13
CA ALA A 29 -3.35 15.03 12.20
C ALA A 29 -4.80 14.71 12.61
N GLY A 30 -5.01 13.93 13.68
CA GLY A 30 -6.31 13.60 14.25
C GLY A 30 -6.85 12.23 13.85
N ALA A 31 -6.03 11.32 13.31
CA ALA A 31 -6.44 9.93 13.14
C ALA A 31 -6.36 9.17 14.47
N ASP A 32 -7.28 8.21 14.67
CA ASP A 32 -7.29 7.33 15.85
C ASP A 32 -6.43 6.07 15.64
N ALA A 33 -6.27 5.66 14.38
CA ALA A 33 -5.44 4.51 14.02
C ALA A 33 -4.83 4.67 12.63
N ILE A 34 -3.83 3.84 12.34
CA ILE A 34 -3.09 3.82 11.08
C ILE A 34 -3.16 2.42 10.48
N ALA A 35 -3.50 2.34 9.19
CA ALA A 35 -3.46 1.09 8.43
C ALA A 35 -2.28 1.11 7.44
N MET A 36 -1.45 0.07 7.50
CA MET A 36 -0.28 -0.10 6.64
C MET A 36 -0.48 -1.33 5.75
N GLY A 37 -0.27 -1.17 4.44
CA GLY A 37 -0.32 -2.28 3.47
C GLY A 37 1.09 -2.78 3.16
N THR A 38 1.80 -2.03 2.32
CA THR A 38 3.16 -2.37 1.83
C THR A 38 4.12 -2.80 2.94
N ARG A 39 4.07 -2.16 4.11
CA ARG A 39 4.93 -2.49 5.25
C ARG A 39 4.72 -3.92 5.77
N PHE A 40 3.48 -4.40 5.79
CA PHE A 40 3.15 -5.76 6.20
C PHE A 40 3.22 -6.79 5.07
N ILE A 41 3.34 -6.35 3.81
CA ILE A 41 3.79 -7.25 2.74
C ILE A 41 5.24 -7.66 3.01
N ALA A 42 6.09 -6.69 3.33
CA ALA A 42 7.49 -6.89 3.72
C ALA A 42 7.66 -7.21 5.23
N CYS A 43 6.99 -8.24 5.72
CA CYS A 43 7.27 -8.82 7.04
C CYS A 43 7.54 -10.32 6.96
N LYS A 44 8.14 -10.89 8.01
CA LYS A 44 8.53 -12.30 8.06
C LYS A 44 7.33 -13.25 8.01
N GLU A 45 6.25 -12.87 8.68
CA GLU A 45 5.01 -13.62 8.82
C GLU A 45 4.09 -13.51 7.60
N SER A 46 4.42 -12.62 6.66
CA SER A 46 3.69 -12.47 5.39
C SER A 46 3.80 -13.75 4.56
N GLU A 47 2.63 -14.31 4.22
CA GLU A 47 2.48 -15.52 3.40
C GLU A 47 2.78 -15.28 1.91
N PHE A 48 3.02 -14.02 1.51
CA PHE A 48 3.42 -13.72 0.14
C PHE A 48 4.74 -14.38 -0.21
N HIS A 49 4.86 -14.80 -1.47
CA HIS A 49 6.07 -15.39 -2.02
C HIS A 49 7.30 -14.51 -1.76
N GLN A 50 8.45 -15.14 -1.50
CA GLN A 50 9.68 -14.45 -1.13
C GLN A 50 10.11 -13.42 -2.20
N ASN A 51 10.02 -13.79 -3.49
CA ASN A 51 10.28 -12.88 -4.61
C ASN A 51 9.50 -11.57 -4.51
N TYR A 52 8.23 -11.59 -4.06
CA TYR A 52 7.46 -10.37 -3.91
C TYR A 52 7.98 -9.52 -2.74
N LYS A 53 8.25 -10.16 -1.59
CA LYS A 53 8.78 -9.46 -0.41
C LYS A 53 10.14 -8.81 -0.68
N ASP A 54 11.00 -9.49 -1.44
CA ASP A 54 12.36 -9.04 -1.76
C ASP A 54 12.40 -7.84 -2.72
N LEU A 55 11.31 -7.55 -3.44
CA LEU A 55 11.22 -6.35 -4.28
C LEU A 55 11.04 -5.07 -3.47
N ILE A 56 10.58 -5.16 -2.23
CA ILE A 56 10.21 -3.97 -1.45
C ILE A 56 11.46 -3.22 -0.95
N PRO A 57 12.43 -3.85 -0.25
CA PRO A 57 13.62 -3.15 0.26
C PRO A 57 14.43 -2.33 -0.76
N PRO A 58 14.66 -2.81 -2.01
CA PRO A 58 15.42 -2.04 -3.00
C PRO A 58 14.58 -1.01 -3.77
N ALA A 59 13.25 -1.04 -3.68
CA ALA A 59 12.39 -0.17 -4.47
C ALA A 59 12.27 1.24 -3.88
N THR A 60 12.06 2.22 -4.75
CA THR A 60 11.85 3.63 -4.39
C THR A 60 10.41 4.06 -4.62
N ALA A 61 10.02 5.21 -4.06
CA ALA A 61 8.70 5.78 -4.29
C ALA A 61 8.38 6.06 -5.78
N ARG A 62 9.41 6.19 -6.63
CA ARG A 62 9.30 6.41 -8.08
C ARG A 62 9.12 5.13 -8.89
N ASP A 63 9.30 3.97 -8.25
CA ASP A 63 9.17 2.67 -8.91
C ASP A 63 7.75 2.15 -8.91
N THR A 64 6.77 2.98 -8.51
CA THR A 64 5.35 2.66 -8.66
C THR A 64 4.72 3.48 -9.79
N ILE A 65 3.68 2.93 -10.40
CA ILE A 65 2.87 3.59 -11.43
C ILE A 65 1.38 3.43 -11.11
N LEU A 66 0.56 4.38 -11.57
CA LEU A 66 -0.90 4.24 -11.58
C LEU A 66 -1.34 3.77 -12.95
N THR A 67 -2.15 2.72 -12.98
CA THR A 67 -2.72 2.12 -14.19
C THR A 67 -4.22 1.93 -14.03
N THR A 68 -4.94 1.65 -15.12
CA THR A 68 -6.35 1.26 -15.05
C THR A 68 -6.46 -0.18 -14.54
N GLY A 69 -6.92 -0.37 -13.31
CA GLY A 69 -7.22 -1.69 -12.75
C GLY A 69 -8.68 -2.11 -12.95
N GLY A 70 -9.07 -3.25 -12.38
CA GLY A 70 -10.39 -3.87 -12.55
C GLY A 70 -11.58 -2.99 -12.13
N PHE A 71 -11.45 -2.22 -11.04
CA PHE A 71 -12.52 -1.35 -10.49
C PHE A 71 -12.15 0.15 -10.46
N GLY A 72 -11.16 0.54 -11.26
CA GLY A 72 -10.63 1.90 -11.31
C GLY A 72 -9.11 1.95 -11.16
N PRO A 73 -8.53 3.12 -10.86
CA PRO A 73 -7.08 3.25 -10.78
C PRO A 73 -6.47 2.35 -9.71
N ILE A 74 -5.44 1.60 -10.10
CA ILE A 74 -4.63 0.79 -9.19
C ILE A 74 -3.18 1.25 -9.23
N ARG A 75 -2.50 1.18 -8.08
CA ARG A 75 -1.07 1.44 -7.98
C ARG A 75 -0.30 0.13 -7.91
N LEU A 76 0.64 -0.04 -8.85
CA LEU A 76 1.49 -1.21 -8.95
C LEU A 76 2.97 -0.81 -8.88
N LEU A 77 3.82 -1.73 -8.45
CA LEU A 77 5.25 -1.66 -8.72
C LEU A 77 5.47 -1.79 -10.24
N LYS A 78 6.42 -1.04 -10.79
CA LYS A 78 6.79 -1.13 -12.20
C LYS A 78 7.46 -2.47 -12.46
N ASN A 79 6.83 -3.27 -13.30
CA ASN A 79 7.34 -4.48 -13.91
C ASN A 79 6.78 -4.57 -15.34
N LYS A 80 7.04 -5.68 -16.03
CA LYS A 80 6.52 -5.88 -17.39
C LYS A 80 4.99 -5.76 -17.44
N TYR A 81 4.27 -6.45 -16.54
CA TYR A 81 2.81 -6.36 -16.47
C TYR A 81 2.32 -4.90 -16.32
N ALA A 82 2.81 -4.16 -15.33
CA ALA A 82 2.36 -2.80 -15.04
C ALA A 82 2.67 -1.79 -16.15
N LEU A 83 3.71 -2.02 -16.95
CA LEU A 83 4.07 -1.16 -18.09
C LEU A 83 3.24 -1.47 -19.34
N GLU A 84 2.80 -2.72 -19.51
CA GLU A 84 1.87 -3.13 -20.56
C GLU A 84 0.41 -2.81 -20.19
N HIS A 85 0.11 -2.71 -18.90
CA HIS A 85 -1.21 -2.35 -18.39
C HIS A 85 -1.47 -0.84 -18.59
N GLY A 86 -2.38 -0.52 -19.50
CA GLY A 86 -2.58 0.82 -20.06
C GLY A 86 -2.84 1.95 -19.06
N GLU A 87 -2.71 3.19 -19.53
CA GLU A 87 -2.87 4.39 -18.70
C GLU A 87 -4.27 4.51 -18.08
N ILE A 88 -4.39 5.38 -17.08
CA ILE A 88 -5.68 5.68 -16.42
C ILE A 88 -6.69 6.20 -17.44
N ILE A 89 -7.80 5.50 -17.59
CA ILE A 89 -8.92 5.93 -18.45
C ILE A 89 -9.93 6.81 -17.70
N SER A 90 -10.78 7.51 -18.45
CA SER A 90 -11.87 8.30 -17.87
C SER A 90 -12.86 7.40 -17.10
N LYS A 91 -13.55 7.98 -16.12
CA LYS A 91 -14.58 7.28 -15.36
C LYS A 91 -15.65 6.66 -16.27
N ASP A 92 -16.11 7.40 -17.28
CA ASP A 92 -17.14 6.92 -18.21
C ASP A 92 -16.63 5.74 -19.05
N ASN A 93 -15.39 5.79 -19.52
CA ASN A 93 -14.76 4.68 -20.23
C ASN A 93 -14.57 3.47 -19.31
N LYS A 94 -14.25 3.69 -18.03
CA LYS A 94 -14.11 2.60 -17.06
C LYS A 94 -15.43 1.90 -16.79
N ILE A 95 -16.52 2.66 -16.62
CA ILE A 95 -17.86 2.09 -16.48
C ILE A 95 -18.24 1.28 -17.71
N ALA A 96 -17.96 1.80 -18.92
CA ALA A 96 -18.22 1.05 -20.15
C ALA A 96 -17.41 -0.24 -20.24
N GLN A 97 -16.14 -0.22 -19.81
CA GLN A 97 -15.28 -1.41 -19.75
C GLN A 97 -15.82 -2.44 -18.74
N GLU A 98 -16.20 -2.01 -17.53
CA GLU A 98 -16.76 -2.88 -16.49
C GLU A 98 -18.06 -3.56 -16.94
N LEU A 99 -18.91 -2.84 -17.68
CA LEU A 99 -20.14 -3.40 -18.24
C LEU A 99 -19.91 -4.41 -19.38
N ALA A 100 -18.79 -4.26 -20.10
CA ALA A 100 -18.38 -5.17 -21.16
C ALA A 100 -17.47 -6.32 -20.66
N TYR A 101 -17.18 -6.34 -19.36
CA TYR A 101 -16.20 -7.22 -18.75
C TYR A 101 -16.78 -8.62 -18.61
N ASP A 102 -16.22 -9.58 -19.35
CA ASP A 102 -16.64 -10.97 -19.31
C ASP A 102 -15.90 -11.75 -18.21
N LEU A 103 -16.37 -12.98 -17.98
CA LEU A 103 -15.82 -13.85 -16.95
C LEU A 103 -14.35 -14.19 -17.22
N ASP A 104 -13.98 -14.39 -18.49
CA ASP A 104 -12.62 -14.78 -18.86
C ASP A 104 -11.62 -13.65 -18.60
N GLY A 105 -11.97 -12.40 -18.95
CA GLY A 105 -11.16 -11.22 -18.63
C GLY A 105 -11.00 -10.99 -17.13
N PHE A 106 -12.07 -11.19 -16.36
CA PHE A 106 -12.01 -11.09 -14.90
C PHE A 106 -11.11 -12.16 -14.28
N LEU A 107 -11.21 -13.41 -14.75
CA LEU A 107 -10.39 -14.51 -14.25
C LEU A 107 -8.90 -14.33 -14.61
N GLU A 108 -8.59 -13.81 -15.80
CA GLU A 108 -7.22 -13.50 -16.19
C GLU A 108 -6.64 -12.38 -15.30
N ASP A 109 -7.40 -11.32 -15.01
CA ASP A 109 -6.91 -10.27 -14.11
C ASP A 109 -6.69 -10.78 -12.68
N LEU A 110 -7.58 -11.64 -12.17
CA LEU A 110 -7.36 -12.31 -10.87
C LEU A 110 -6.10 -13.17 -10.87
N ARG A 111 -5.87 -13.93 -11.94
CA ARG A 111 -4.69 -14.77 -12.11
C ARG A 111 -3.40 -13.95 -12.02
N ARG A 112 -3.39 -12.72 -12.54
CA ARG A 112 -2.21 -11.83 -12.47
C ARG A 112 -1.82 -11.48 -11.05
N TYR A 113 -2.77 -11.36 -10.12
CA TYR A 113 -2.44 -11.22 -8.69
C TYR A 113 -1.99 -12.55 -8.10
N GLU A 114 -2.68 -13.64 -8.44
CA GLU A 114 -2.43 -14.97 -7.88
C GLU A 114 -1.00 -15.45 -8.15
N ILE A 115 -0.50 -15.33 -9.38
CA ILE A 115 0.83 -15.84 -9.76
C ILE A 115 1.98 -15.14 -9.00
N VAL A 116 1.79 -13.89 -8.57
CA VAL A 116 2.77 -13.20 -7.70
C VAL A 116 2.79 -13.86 -6.32
N TYR A 117 1.62 -14.24 -5.81
CA TYR A 117 1.44 -14.73 -4.44
C TYR A 117 1.81 -16.21 -4.32
N THR A 118 1.43 -17.03 -5.30
CA THR A 118 1.57 -18.49 -5.26
C THR A 118 2.85 -18.98 -5.92
N GLU A 119 3.21 -18.41 -7.07
CA GLU A 119 4.34 -18.86 -7.91
C GLU A 119 5.55 -17.92 -7.84
N GLY A 120 5.36 -16.70 -7.32
CA GLY A 120 6.43 -15.71 -7.24
C GLY A 120 6.82 -15.09 -8.59
N ASP A 121 5.91 -15.13 -9.57
CA ASP A 121 6.10 -14.48 -10.87
C ASP A 121 5.92 -12.97 -10.72
N VAL A 122 7.05 -12.27 -10.59
CA VAL A 122 7.10 -10.83 -10.40
C VAL A 122 7.26 -10.04 -11.69
N GLU A 123 7.43 -10.71 -12.84
CA GLU A 123 7.55 -10.04 -14.13
C GLU A 123 6.17 -9.86 -14.76
N ASP A 124 5.41 -10.94 -14.85
CA ASP A 124 4.12 -11.00 -15.52
C ASP A 124 2.91 -10.84 -14.59
N GLY A 125 3.15 -10.71 -13.28
CA GLY A 125 2.12 -10.55 -12.26
C GLY A 125 1.83 -9.11 -11.83
N ALA A 126 0.67 -8.89 -11.22
CA ALA A 126 0.24 -7.61 -10.67
C ALA A 126 0.76 -7.42 -9.24
N ILE A 127 1.63 -6.42 -9.04
CA ILE A 127 2.33 -6.19 -7.77
C ILE A 127 1.78 -4.93 -7.06
N PRO A 128 0.69 -5.03 -6.29
CA PRO A 128 0.09 -3.87 -5.63
C PRO A 128 0.95 -3.38 -4.45
N VAL A 129 1.57 -2.21 -4.60
CA VAL A 129 2.33 -1.56 -3.52
C VAL A 129 2.10 -0.06 -3.52
N GLY A 130 2.03 0.52 -2.33
CA GLY A 130 2.02 1.97 -2.14
C GLY A 130 3.39 2.61 -2.39
N GLN A 131 3.42 3.93 -2.60
CA GLN A 131 4.68 4.70 -2.72
C GLN A 131 5.57 4.64 -1.48
N THR A 132 5.02 4.21 -0.34
CA THR A 132 5.77 3.91 0.88
C THR A 132 6.76 2.76 0.74
N VAL A 133 6.74 2.05 -0.40
CA VAL A 133 7.77 1.06 -0.74
C VAL A 133 9.17 1.67 -0.57
N GLY A 134 9.36 2.94 -0.94
CA GLY A 134 10.65 3.65 -0.77
C GLY A 134 10.98 4.10 0.65
N LEU A 135 10.19 3.73 1.65
CA LEU A 135 10.47 3.94 3.09
C LEU A 135 10.79 2.62 3.81
N ILE A 136 10.80 1.51 3.08
CA ILE A 136 10.97 0.17 3.62
C ILE A 136 12.30 -0.35 3.10
N ASP A 137 13.25 -0.57 3.99
CA ASP A 137 14.62 -1.01 3.70
C ASP A 137 14.97 -2.38 4.33
N ASP A 138 14.00 -2.98 5.04
CA ASP A 138 14.17 -4.22 5.79
C ASP A 138 12.95 -5.15 5.71
N ILE A 139 13.11 -6.39 6.17
CA ILE A 139 12.01 -7.35 6.40
C ILE A 139 11.99 -7.70 7.89
N LEU A 140 11.15 -6.98 8.63
CA LEU A 140 10.98 -7.13 10.08
C LEU A 140 9.93 -8.19 10.44
N SER A 141 9.93 -8.66 11.69
CA SER A 141 8.77 -9.39 12.20
C SER A 141 7.60 -8.43 12.45
N VAL A 142 6.37 -8.95 12.48
CA VAL A 142 5.19 -8.16 12.85
C VAL A 142 5.36 -7.58 14.26
N ASP A 143 5.91 -8.36 15.19
CA ASP A 143 6.18 -7.91 16.56
C ASP A 143 7.18 -6.74 16.59
N ASP A 144 8.28 -6.84 15.83
CA ASP A 144 9.26 -5.76 15.71
C ASP A 144 8.61 -4.49 15.12
N ILE A 145 7.81 -4.62 14.07
CA ILE A 145 7.10 -3.48 13.45
C ILE A 145 6.20 -2.81 14.48
N LEU A 146 5.33 -3.57 15.15
CA LEU A 146 4.37 -3.02 16.10
C LEU A 146 5.07 -2.39 17.31
N SER A 147 5.98 -3.12 17.95
CA SER A 147 6.63 -2.69 19.19
C SER A 147 7.56 -1.49 18.96
N SER A 148 8.40 -1.54 17.93
CA SER A 148 9.35 -0.46 17.65
C SER A 148 8.65 0.79 17.11
N PHE A 149 7.66 0.64 16.22
CA PHE A 149 7.02 1.78 15.60
C PHE A 149 6.13 2.54 16.59
N THR A 150 5.35 1.83 17.40
CA THR A 150 4.47 2.46 18.41
C THR A 150 5.29 3.21 19.45
N LYS A 151 6.34 2.57 19.99
CA LYS A 151 7.26 3.21 20.94
C LYS A 151 7.89 4.47 20.35
N LYS A 152 8.40 4.38 19.12
CA LYS A 152 9.05 5.52 18.47
C LYS A 152 8.06 6.65 18.15
N ALA A 153 6.86 6.31 17.70
CA ALA A 153 5.81 7.30 17.43
C ALA A 153 5.42 8.06 18.72
N GLU A 154 5.28 7.35 19.85
CA GLU A 154 5.01 7.97 21.15
C GLU A 154 6.12 8.94 21.58
N GLU A 155 7.40 8.53 21.44
CA GLU A 155 8.55 9.39 21.71
C GLU A 155 8.53 10.66 20.85
N LEU A 156 8.23 10.53 19.56
CA LEU A 156 8.14 11.66 18.62
C LEU A 156 7.02 12.63 18.99
N LEU A 157 5.85 12.12 19.35
CA LEU A 157 4.71 12.94 19.79
C LEU A 157 5.01 13.70 21.08
N LYS A 158 5.58 13.03 22.09
CA LYS A 158 6.00 13.69 23.35
C LYS A 158 7.00 14.81 23.08
N LYS A 159 8.03 14.53 22.27
CA LYS A 159 9.04 15.52 21.90
C LYS A 159 8.44 16.70 21.12
N ALA A 160 7.53 16.44 20.18
CA ALA A 160 6.87 17.48 19.40
C ALA A 160 6.07 18.42 20.32
N CYS A 161 5.31 17.88 21.28
CA CYS A 161 4.59 18.68 22.27
C CYS A 161 5.53 19.56 23.10
N SER A 162 6.66 19.03 23.58
CA SER A 162 7.65 19.80 24.34
C SER A 162 8.32 20.95 23.56
N ASN A 163 8.29 20.92 22.22
CA ASN A 163 8.86 21.97 21.38
C ASN A 163 7.86 23.10 21.06
N ILE A 164 6.58 22.91 21.38
CA ILE A 164 5.51 23.87 21.12
C ILE A 164 5.09 24.62 22.41
N SER A 165 5.39 24.03 23.57
CA SER A 165 5.25 24.64 24.90
C SER A 165 6.37 25.61 25.23
#